data_AF-A0A9W9IM04-F1
#
_entry.id   AF-A0A9W9IM04-F1
#
_cell.length_a   1.000
_cell.length_b   1.000
_cell.length_c   1.000
_cell.angle_alpha   90.00
_cell.angle_beta   90.00
_cell.angle_gamma   90.00
#
_symmetry.space_group_name_H-M   'P 1'
#
loop_
_entity.id
_entity.type
_entity.pdbx_description
1 polymer ?
#
loop_
_entity_poly.entity_id
_entity_poly.type
_entity_poly.pdbx_seq_one_letter_code
_entity_poly.pdbx_strand_id
1 'polypeptide(L)'
;MAPTKGSSKGAPAKGGSKPSNLSSASRVSKSSKSNVKRPPPQEVKSKARTAPENLQKKKKRVYTEAELDLPKLNAITPVGVVKPKGKKKGKTFVDDAEGMMTILAMVNAEKEGQIESKMMKARQLEEIREAKKKEAEARHAQKKSKLDAAKDSIRNKKKRKGGDETPSKDAVDESAFKAKGSKSSKPKRKSVSFA
;
A
#
# COMPACT_ATOMS: atom_id res chain seq x y z
N MET A 1 -25.99 40.71 31.60
CA MET A 1 -25.13 40.61 30.39
C MET A 1 -25.90 39.83 29.33
N ALA A 2 -26.14 40.46 28.18
CA ALA A 2 -26.89 39.90 27.06
C ALA A 2 -25.97 39.23 26.03
N PRO A 3 -26.47 38.24 25.27
CA PRO A 3 -26.06 38.02 23.88
C PRO A 3 -27.10 38.61 22.90
N THR A 4 -26.61 39.14 21.79
CA THR A 4 -27.29 40.04 20.86
C THR A 4 -28.09 39.32 19.75
N LYS A 5 -29.34 39.78 19.56
CA LYS A 5 -30.20 39.93 18.34
C LYS A 5 -29.69 39.26 17.04
N GLY A 6 -30.46 38.52 16.24
CA GLY A 6 -31.91 38.46 16.01
C GLY A 6 -32.32 39.27 14.78
N SER A 7 -32.80 38.61 13.70
CA SER A 7 -33.83 39.16 12.80
C SER A 7 -34.44 38.08 11.91
N SER A 8 -35.65 37.66 12.27
CA SER A 8 -36.65 37.03 11.41
C SER A 8 -37.83 38.02 11.27
N LYS A 9 -38.31 38.23 10.05
CA LYS A 9 -39.54 38.97 9.69
C LYS A 9 -39.76 38.73 8.19
N GLY A 10 -40.89 38.30 7.65
CA GLY A 10 -42.26 38.09 8.12
C GLY A 10 -43.18 38.22 6.88
N ALA A 11 -44.12 37.30 6.68
CA ALA A 11 -45.33 37.52 5.85
C ALA A 11 -46.34 38.39 6.67
N PRO A 12 -47.56 38.83 6.22
CA PRO A 12 -48.40 38.34 5.10
C PRO A 12 -49.32 39.38 4.34
N ALA A 13 -49.97 38.89 3.28
CA ALA A 13 -51.35 39.11 2.76
C ALA A 13 -52.15 40.47 2.82
N LYS A 14 -52.72 40.81 1.64
CA LYS A 14 -54.11 41.24 1.29
C LYS A 14 -54.67 42.64 1.70
N GLY A 15 -55.19 43.36 0.69
CA GLY A 15 -56.14 44.50 0.79
C GLY A 15 -55.85 45.56 -0.30
N GLY A 16 -56.77 46.15 -1.06
CA GLY A 16 -58.22 46.21 -1.01
C GLY A 16 -58.81 46.74 -2.34
N SER A 17 -60.13 46.89 -2.35
CA SER A 17 -61.03 46.95 -3.51
C SER A 17 -61.57 48.35 -3.88
N LYS A 18 -61.96 48.48 -5.18
CA LYS A 18 -63.06 49.27 -5.82
C LYS A 18 -62.85 50.77 -6.17
N PRO A 19 -63.66 51.39 -7.10
CA PRO A 19 -64.69 50.85 -8.01
C PRO A 19 -64.76 51.42 -9.47
N SER A 20 -65.61 50.76 -10.30
CA SER A 20 -66.56 51.29 -11.31
C SER A 20 -66.13 52.19 -12.48
N ASN A 21 -66.30 51.71 -13.72
CA ASN A 21 -67.45 52.12 -14.56
C ASN A 21 -67.48 51.40 -15.92
N LEU A 22 -68.70 51.09 -16.37
CA LEU A 22 -69.07 50.48 -17.64
C LEU A 22 -69.26 51.56 -18.71
N SER A 23 -68.73 51.37 -19.92
CA SER A 23 -69.31 51.87 -21.19
C SER A 23 -68.53 51.26 -22.36
N SER A 24 -69.11 50.26 -23.04
CA SER A 24 -69.88 50.42 -24.27
C SER A 24 -69.04 50.84 -25.50
N ALA A 25 -68.99 49.91 -26.44
CA ALA A 25 -68.97 50.09 -27.88
C ALA A 25 -67.74 50.71 -28.58
N SER A 26 -67.25 49.94 -29.56
CA SER A 26 -66.60 50.41 -30.80
C SER A 26 -65.23 51.08 -30.59
N ARG A 27 -64.13 50.43 -30.98
CA ARG A 27 -63.63 50.57 -32.35
C ARG A 27 -62.73 49.39 -32.73
N VAL A 28 -63.05 48.77 -33.87
CA VAL A 28 -62.11 47.96 -34.63
C VAL A 28 -61.04 48.90 -35.18
N SER A 29 -59.77 48.63 -34.89
CA SER A 29 -58.65 49.18 -35.67
C SER A 29 -57.76 48.01 -36.10
N LYS A 30 -57.93 47.63 -37.36
CA LYS A 30 -57.11 46.67 -38.07
C LYS A 30 -55.77 47.30 -38.42
N SER A 31 -54.68 46.80 -37.85
CA SER A 31 -53.33 46.79 -38.41
C SER A 31 -52.47 45.90 -37.51
N SER A 32 -51.46 45.16 -37.93
CA SER A 32 -50.94 44.78 -39.23
C SER A 32 -49.98 43.62 -38.92
N LYS A 33 -50.10 42.54 -39.70
CA LYS A 33 -49.23 41.35 -39.79
C LYS A 33 -47.95 41.36 -38.93
N SER A 34 -47.95 40.60 -37.83
CA SER A 34 -46.73 39.93 -37.36
C SER A 34 -46.72 38.50 -37.91
N ASN A 35 -45.67 38.21 -38.67
CA ASN A 35 -45.44 37.03 -39.48
C ASN A 35 -45.19 35.78 -38.62
N VAL A 36 -46.24 35.20 -38.03
CA VAL A 36 -46.16 33.89 -37.36
C VAL A 36 -46.75 32.84 -38.29
N LYS A 37 -45.89 31.99 -38.88
CA LYS A 37 -46.30 30.81 -39.65
C LYS A 37 -46.99 29.82 -38.70
N ARG A 38 -48.29 29.99 -38.47
CA ARG A 38 -49.14 28.96 -37.85
C ARG A 38 -49.42 27.86 -38.89
N PRO A 39 -49.36 26.57 -38.52
CA PRO A 39 -49.82 25.51 -39.40
C PRO A 39 -51.30 25.75 -39.74
N PRO A 40 -51.75 25.40 -40.96
CA PRO A 40 -53.15 25.54 -41.33
C PRO A 40 -54.02 24.73 -40.37
N PRO A 41 -55.22 25.22 -40.00
CA PRO A 41 -56.13 24.49 -39.14
C PRO A 41 -56.49 23.15 -39.80
N GLN A 42 -56.15 22.06 -39.14
CA GLN A 42 -56.47 20.72 -39.62
C GLN A 42 -57.89 20.37 -39.19
N GLU A 43 -58.77 20.15 -40.17
CA GLU A 43 -60.13 19.70 -39.91
C GLU A 43 -60.12 18.27 -39.37
N VAL A 44 -60.25 18.12 -38.05
CA VAL A 44 -60.51 16.84 -37.42
C VAL A 44 -61.98 16.48 -37.64
N LYS A 45 -62.25 15.72 -38.70
CA LYS A 45 -63.57 15.12 -38.92
C LYS A 45 -63.90 14.23 -37.72
N SER A 46 -64.94 14.59 -36.98
CA SER A 46 -65.42 13.79 -35.85
C SER A 46 -65.80 12.39 -36.36
N LYS A 47 -65.11 11.36 -35.85
CA LYS A 47 -65.44 9.96 -36.18
C LYS A 47 -66.87 9.67 -35.71
N ALA A 48 -67.63 8.93 -36.52
CA ALA A 48 -69.00 8.56 -36.18
C ALA A 48 -69.04 7.73 -34.88
N ARG A 49 -70.09 7.93 -34.07
CA ARG A 49 -70.31 7.24 -32.79
C ARG A 49 -70.43 5.71 -32.94
N THR A 50 -70.71 5.24 -34.14
CA THR A 50 -70.81 3.82 -34.53
C THR A 50 -69.48 3.21 -34.98
N ALA A 51 -68.36 3.95 -34.96
CA ALA A 51 -67.06 3.40 -35.30
C ALA A 51 -66.65 2.30 -34.30
N PRO A 52 -66.09 1.16 -34.77
CA PRO A 52 -65.82 -0.01 -33.93
C PRO A 52 -64.88 0.29 -32.76
N GLU A 53 -63.97 1.26 -32.90
CA GLU A 53 -63.09 1.74 -31.84
C GLU A 53 -63.86 2.31 -30.63
N ASN A 54 -64.99 2.98 -30.87
CA ASN A 54 -65.83 3.59 -29.83
C ASN A 54 -66.81 2.60 -29.18
N LEU A 55 -67.03 1.43 -29.80
CA LEU A 55 -67.88 0.35 -29.29
C LEU A 55 -67.13 -0.62 -28.36
N GLN A 56 -65.78 -0.58 -28.38
CA GLN A 56 -64.98 -1.43 -27.50
C GLN A 56 -65.00 -0.91 -26.06
N LYS A 57 -65.38 -1.79 -25.12
CA LYS A 57 -65.35 -1.49 -23.68
C LYS A 57 -63.90 -1.26 -23.25
N LYS A 58 -63.59 -0.05 -22.79
CA LYS A 58 -62.25 0.28 -22.28
C LYS A 58 -61.95 -0.58 -21.05
N LYS A 59 -60.75 -1.16 -20.99
CA LYS A 59 -60.28 -1.92 -19.82
C LYS A 59 -60.24 -0.99 -18.61
N LYS A 60 -60.70 -1.49 -17.46
CA LYS A 60 -60.59 -0.76 -16.19
C LYS A 60 -59.11 -0.54 -15.87
N ARG A 61 -58.76 0.64 -15.35
CA ARG A 61 -57.41 0.92 -14.87
C ARG A 61 -57.11 -0.01 -13.69
N VAL A 62 -55.99 -0.71 -13.76
CA VAL A 62 -55.46 -1.51 -12.65
C VAL A 62 -54.44 -0.62 -11.96
N TYR A 63 -54.74 -0.21 -10.73
CA TYR A 63 -53.80 0.59 -9.95
C TYR A 63 -52.64 -0.28 -9.50
N THR A 64 -51.44 0.26 -9.56
CA THR A 64 -50.26 -0.42 -9.02
C THR A 64 -50.19 -0.22 -7.51
N GLU A 65 -49.54 -1.12 -6.78
CA GLU A 65 -49.41 -1.05 -5.31
C GLU A 65 -48.79 0.27 -4.84
N ALA A 66 -47.95 0.89 -5.68
CA ALA A 66 -47.35 2.20 -5.43
C ALA A 66 -48.34 3.36 -5.56
N GLU A 67 -49.39 3.24 -6.36
CA GLU A 67 -50.44 4.26 -6.51
C GLU A 67 -51.49 4.17 -5.40
N LEU A 68 -51.56 3.02 -4.72
CA LEU A 68 -52.49 2.77 -3.61
C LEU A 68 -51.85 3.04 -2.24
N ASP A 69 -50.63 3.58 -2.20
CA ASP A 69 -49.86 3.89 -0.98
C ASP A 69 -49.89 2.76 0.07
N LEU A 70 -49.89 1.50 -0.41
CA LEU A 70 -49.91 0.35 0.48
C LEU A 70 -48.54 0.20 1.16
N PRO A 71 -48.50 -0.03 2.48
CA PRO A 71 -47.24 -0.24 3.18
C PRO A 71 -46.55 -1.47 2.60
N LYS A 72 -45.32 -1.26 2.09
CA LYS A 72 -44.51 -2.33 1.53
C LYS A 72 -44.11 -3.28 2.65
N LEU A 73 -44.52 -4.54 2.54
CA LEU A 73 -44.11 -5.59 3.46
C LEU A 73 -42.59 -5.80 3.34
N ASN A 74 -41.95 -6.20 4.46
CA ASN A 74 -40.56 -6.62 4.48
C ASN A 74 -40.40 -7.92 3.68
N ALA A 75 -40.28 -7.80 2.36
CA ALA A 75 -40.04 -8.93 1.48
C ALA A 75 -38.63 -9.50 1.73
N ILE A 76 -38.54 -10.81 1.97
CA ILE A 76 -37.27 -11.52 1.96
C ILE A 76 -36.81 -11.57 0.50
N THR A 77 -35.76 -10.82 0.16
CA THR A 77 -35.16 -10.91 -1.19
C THR A 77 -34.59 -12.30 -1.39
N PRO A 78 -34.90 -12.99 -2.51
CA PRO A 78 -34.40 -14.33 -2.76
C PRO A 78 -32.87 -14.30 -2.85
N VAL A 79 -32.25 -15.26 -2.16
CA VAL A 79 -30.80 -15.52 -2.19
C VAL A 79 -30.34 -15.68 -3.65
N GLY A 80 -29.48 -14.77 -4.12
CA GLY A 80 -28.94 -14.76 -5.49
C GLY A 80 -29.05 -13.43 -6.23
N VAL A 81 -29.95 -12.52 -5.81
CA VAL A 81 -30.10 -11.20 -6.45
C VAL A 81 -29.20 -10.12 -5.80
N VAL A 82 -28.60 -10.43 -4.65
CA VAL A 82 -27.67 -9.53 -3.96
C VAL A 82 -26.26 -9.79 -4.47
N LYS A 83 -25.68 -8.81 -5.16
CA LYS A 83 -24.26 -8.84 -5.54
C LYS A 83 -23.43 -9.12 -4.29
N PRO A 84 -22.51 -10.11 -4.31
CA PRO A 84 -21.63 -10.35 -3.18
C PRO A 84 -20.85 -9.06 -2.91
N LYS A 85 -21.02 -8.52 -1.69
CA LYS A 85 -20.38 -7.26 -1.26
C LYS A 85 -18.87 -7.42 -1.43
N GLY A 86 -18.24 -6.50 -2.17
CA GLY A 86 -16.78 -6.45 -2.35
C GLY A 86 -16.29 -6.60 -3.79
N LYS A 87 -17.10 -7.10 -4.73
CA LYS A 87 -16.66 -7.25 -6.13
C LYS A 87 -16.92 -5.98 -6.94
N LYS A 88 -15.87 -5.19 -7.19
CA LYS A 88 -15.93 -4.04 -8.11
C LYS A 88 -16.12 -4.54 -9.54
N LYS A 89 -17.12 -4.02 -10.25
CA LYS A 89 -17.36 -4.37 -11.67
C LYS A 89 -16.08 -4.09 -12.48
N GLY A 90 -15.52 -5.13 -13.11
CA GLY A 90 -14.29 -5.03 -13.90
C GLY A 90 -12.96 -5.23 -13.14
N LYS A 91 -13.00 -5.53 -11.83
CA LYS A 91 -11.80 -5.96 -11.08
C LYS A 91 -12.12 -7.27 -10.36
N THR A 92 -11.61 -8.37 -10.90
CA THR A 92 -11.66 -9.70 -10.30
C THR A 92 -10.46 -9.88 -9.38
N PHE A 93 -10.71 -9.94 -8.08
CA PHE A 93 -9.72 -10.43 -7.13
C PHE A 93 -9.78 -11.96 -7.12
N VAL A 94 -8.61 -12.59 -6.98
CA VAL A 94 -8.52 -14.03 -6.77
C VAL A 94 -8.89 -14.27 -5.31
N ASP A 95 -10.12 -14.72 -5.08
CA ASP A 95 -10.63 -15.04 -3.73
C ASP A 95 -10.33 -16.50 -3.33
N ASP A 96 -9.95 -17.34 -4.31
CA ASP A 96 -9.70 -18.77 -4.11
C ASP A 96 -8.27 -18.99 -3.59
N ALA A 97 -8.14 -19.71 -2.46
CA ALA A 97 -6.86 -20.01 -1.84
C ALA A 97 -5.90 -20.73 -2.81
N GLU A 98 -6.43 -21.63 -3.63
CA GLU A 98 -5.66 -22.39 -4.62
C GLU A 98 -5.15 -21.51 -5.76
N GLY A 99 -5.96 -20.56 -6.23
CA GLY A 99 -5.55 -19.58 -7.24
C GLY A 99 -4.47 -18.64 -6.71
N MET A 100 -4.58 -18.21 -5.45
CA MET A 100 -3.57 -17.38 -4.79
C MET A 100 -2.23 -18.12 -4.67
N MET A 101 -2.25 -19.37 -4.22
CA MET A 101 -1.05 -20.21 -4.09
C MET A 101 -0.35 -20.44 -5.44
N THR A 102 -1.13 -20.66 -6.50
CA THR A 102 -0.58 -20.89 -7.84
C THR A 102 0.13 -19.64 -8.38
N ILE A 103 -0.44 -18.46 -8.15
CA ILE A 103 0.18 -17.18 -8.55
C ILE A 103 1.46 -16.93 -7.75
N LEU A 104 1.45 -17.18 -6.44
CA LEU A 104 2.64 -17.05 -5.60
C LEU A 104 3.75 -18.00 -6.05
N ALA A 105 3.41 -19.24 -6.39
CA ALA A 105 4.39 -20.22 -6.87
C ALA A 105 5.03 -19.79 -8.20
N MET A 106 4.25 -19.28 -9.16
CA MET A 106 4.79 -18.77 -10.43
C MET A 106 5.72 -17.56 -10.20
N VAL A 107 5.29 -16.59 -9.39
CA VAL A 107 6.10 -15.39 -9.10
C VAL A 107 7.38 -15.75 -8.36
N ASN A 108 7.32 -16.71 -7.43
CA ASN A 108 8.50 -17.20 -6.74
C ASN A 108 9.45 -17.87 -7.72
N ALA A 109 8.99 -18.79 -8.57
CA ALA A 109 9.82 -19.47 -9.55
C ALA A 109 10.51 -18.48 -10.53
N GLU A 110 9.81 -17.44 -10.98
CA GLU A 110 10.40 -16.39 -11.84
C GLU A 110 11.49 -15.57 -11.12
N LYS A 111 11.32 -15.32 -9.82
CA LYS A 111 12.23 -14.49 -9.02
C LYS A 111 13.29 -15.26 -8.25
N GLU A 112 13.14 -16.58 -8.12
CA GLU A 112 14.01 -17.41 -7.29
C GLU A 112 15.46 -17.31 -7.78
N GLY A 113 15.72 -17.37 -9.09
CA GLY A 113 17.09 -17.20 -9.61
C GLY A 113 17.75 -15.83 -9.28
N GLN A 114 16.96 -14.76 -9.15
CA GLN A 114 17.47 -13.44 -8.73
C GLN A 114 17.67 -13.32 -7.21
N ILE A 115 16.84 -14.01 -6.44
CA ILE A 115 16.89 -13.99 -4.97
C ILE A 115 17.98 -14.96 -4.49
N GLU A 116 18.08 -16.14 -5.08
CA GLU A 116 19.13 -17.14 -4.86
C GLU A 116 20.50 -16.54 -5.11
N SER A 117 20.72 -15.84 -6.23
CA SER A 117 22.01 -15.20 -6.50
C SER A 117 22.39 -14.14 -5.46
N LYS A 118 21.41 -13.44 -4.87
CA LYS A 118 21.65 -12.50 -3.76
C LYS A 118 21.90 -13.20 -2.42
N MET A 119 21.12 -14.24 -2.10
CA MET A 119 21.26 -15.01 -0.86
C MET A 119 22.58 -15.80 -0.84
N MET A 120 22.94 -16.43 -1.96
CA MET A 120 24.21 -17.12 -2.13
C MET A 120 25.38 -16.16 -2.04
N LYS A 121 25.30 -14.99 -2.68
CA LYS A 121 26.33 -13.95 -2.56
C LYS A 121 26.44 -13.41 -1.13
N ALA A 122 25.33 -13.27 -0.41
CA ALA A 122 25.33 -12.86 0.99
C ALA A 122 26.05 -13.90 1.88
N ARG A 123 25.75 -15.19 1.68
CA ARG A 123 26.42 -16.32 2.38
C ARG A 123 27.91 -16.38 2.04
N GLN A 124 28.29 -16.26 0.78
CA GLN A 124 29.71 -16.21 0.37
C GLN A 124 30.45 -15.04 1.02
N LEU A 125 29.83 -13.86 1.10
CA LEU A 125 30.43 -12.71 1.77
C LEU A 125 30.50 -12.90 3.30
N GLU A 126 29.55 -13.61 3.90
CA GLU A 126 29.58 -13.98 5.32
C GLU A 126 30.69 -15.00 5.60
N GLU A 127 30.80 -16.06 4.81
CA GLU A 127 31.88 -17.05 4.88
C GLU A 127 33.27 -16.40 4.75
N ILE A 128 33.44 -15.47 3.79
CA ILE A 128 34.68 -14.70 3.64
C ILE A 128 34.96 -13.82 4.87
N ARG A 129 33.92 -13.21 5.46
CA ARG A 129 34.07 -12.40 6.68
C ARG A 129 34.46 -13.28 7.87
N GLU A 130 33.84 -14.45 8.03
CA GLU A 130 34.18 -15.39 9.09
C GLU A 130 35.59 -15.95 8.95
N ALA A 131 35.99 -16.32 7.74
CA ALA A 131 37.36 -16.77 7.46
C ALA A 131 38.39 -15.69 7.81
N LYS A 132 38.13 -14.43 7.43
CA LYS A 132 39.00 -13.29 7.78
C LYS A 132 39.06 -13.03 9.28
N LYS A 133 37.92 -13.14 9.99
CA LYS A 133 37.90 -13.02 11.46
C LYS A 133 38.73 -14.11 12.11
N LYS A 134 38.55 -15.38 11.71
CA LYS A 134 39.32 -16.53 12.22
C LYS A 134 40.82 -16.39 11.96
N GLU A 135 41.23 -15.95 10.77
CA GLU A 135 42.65 -15.70 10.45
C GLU A 135 43.24 -14.55 11.31
N ALA A 136 42.47 -13.47 11.49
CA ALA A 136 42.89 -12.34 12.31
C ALA A 136 43.01 -12.72 13.80
N GLU A 137 42.07 -13.50 14.31
CA GLU A 137 42.11 -14.06 15.67
C GLU A 137 43.32 -14.99 15.86
N ALA A 138 43.59 -15.88 14.90
CA ALA A 138 44.77 -16.73 14.92
C ALA A 138 46.07 -15.93 14.91
N ARG A 139 46.18 -14.89 14.07
CA ARG A 139 47.34 -13.98 14.08
C ARG A 139 47.47 -13.23 15.40
N HIS A 140 46.37 -12.81 15.99
CA HIS A 140 46.39 -12.10 17.27
C HIS A 140 46.77 -13.04 18.42
N ALA A 141 46.28 -14.27 18.43
CA ALA A 141 46.67 -15.31 19.37
C ALA A 141 48.17 -15.64 19.27
N GLN A 142 48.71 -15.77 18.06
CA GLN A 142 50.15 -15.97 17.85
C GLN A 142 50.99 -14.78 18.33
N LYS A 143 50.51 -13.55 18.16
CA LYS A 143 51.22 -12.37 18.69
C LYS A 143 51.18 -12.34 20.22
N LYS A 144 50.03 -12.64 20.82
CA LYS A 144 49.87 -12.73 22.27
C LYS A 144 50.78 -13.81 22.87
N SER A 145 50.76 -15.02 22.32
CA SER A 145 51.61 -16.12 22.80
C SER A 145 53.10 -15.78 22.73
N LYS A 146 53.56 -15.13 21.65
CA LYS A 146 54.94 -14.63 21.55
C LYS A 146 55.27 -13.58 22.61
N LEU A 147 54.36 -12.64 22.89
CA LEU A 147 54.57 -11.63 23.92
C LEU A 147 54.58 -12.22 25.32
N ASP A 148 53.70 -13.18 25.61
CA ASP A 148 53.62 -13.80 26.92
C ASP A 148 54.83 -14.72 27.16
N ALA A 149 55.26 -15.50 26.16
CA ALA A 149 56.52 -16.25 26.23
C ALA A 149 57.74 -15.32 26.47
N ALA A 150 57.79 -14.16 25.82
CA ALA A 150 58.84 -13.17 26.06
C ALA A 150 58.79 -12.60 27.48
N LYS A 151 57.61 -12.22 27.98
CA LYS A 151 57.43 -11.75 29.37
C LYS A 151 57.85 -12.82 30.38
N ASP A 152 57.47 -14.08 30.15
CA ASP A 152 57.82 -15.18 31.04
C ASP A 152 59.32 -15.47 31.03
N SER A 153 59.99 -15.35 29.87
CA SER A 153 61.44 -15.46 29.81
C SER A 153 62.15 -14.37 30.65
N ILE A 154 61.65 -13.14 30.63
CA ILE A 154 62.18 -12.02 31.42
C ILE A 154 61.88 -12.24 32.92
N ARG A 155 60.65 -12.64 33.25
CA ARG A 155 60.22 -12.93 34.62
C ARG A 155 61.02 -14.08 35.23
N ASN A 156 61.22 -15.16 34.50
CA ASN A 156 62.02 -16.32 34.93
C ASN A 156 63.50 -15.97 35.06
N LYS A 157 64.05 -15.15 34.16
CA LYS A 157 65.43 -14.64 34.29
C LYS A 157 65.62 -13.75 35.51
N LYS A 158 64.62 -12.93 35.89
CA LYS A 158 64.65 -12.11 37.12
C LYS A 158 64.56 -12.98 38.39
N LYS A 159 63.68 -13.99 38.41
CA LYS A 159 63.55 -14.91 39.56
C LYS A 159 64.86 -15.65 39.86
N ARG A 160 65.59 -16.09 38.83
CA ARG A 160 66.90 -16.77 38.98
C ARG A 160 68.04 -15.86 39.48
N LYS A 161 67.85 -14.54 39.53
CA LYS A 161 68.90 -13.59 39.98
C LYS A 161 68.64 -13.02 41.39
N GLY A 162 67.55 -13.41 42.05
CA GLY A 162 67.18 -12.90 43.38
C GLY A 162 66.82 -13.98 44.40
N GLY A 163 67.05 -15.26 44.08
CA GLY A 163 66.87 -16.38 45.00
C GLY A 163 68.23 -16.96 45.37
N ASP A 164 68.54 -16.85 46.66
CA ASP A 164 69.64 -17.44 47.40
C ASP A 164 69.74 -18.97 47.21
N GLU A 165 70.93 -19.51 47.49
CA GLU A 165 71.43 -20.84 47.17
C GLU A 165 70.51 -22.03 47.51
N THR A 166 70.45 -23.03 46.61
CA THR A 166 70.41 -24.48 46.95
C THR A 166 70.63 -25.32 45.69
N PRO A 167 71.60 -26.26 45.65
CA PRO A 167 71.76 -27.19 44.53
C PRO A 167 71.09 -28.53 44.88
N SER A 168 69.95 -28.82 44.26
CA SER A 168 69.39 -30.18 44.27
C SER A 168 69.44 -30.76 42.87
N LYS A 169 70.12 -31.90 42.82
CA LYS A 169 70.46 -32.75 41.67
C LYS A 169 69.21 -33.35 41.02
N ASP A 170 69.46 -33.98 39.88
CA ASP A 170 68.62 -34.94 39.15
C ASP A 170 67.79 -34.37 37.98
N ALA A 171 68.47 -34.31 36.83
CA ALA A 171 67.86 -34.60 35.53
C ALA A 171 68.93 -35.23 34.63
N VAL A 172 69.12 -36.53 34.82
CA VAL A 172 69.54 -37.43 33.74
C VAL A 172 68.45 -37.41 32.68
N ASP A 173 68.83 -37.12 31.43
CA ASP A 173 68.68 -38.04 30.30
C ASP A 173 68.51 -37.32 28.95
N GLU A 174 69.31 -37.82 28.02
CA GLU A 174 69.12 -37.94 26.58
C GLU A 174 68.81 -36.72 25.68
N SER A 175 69.79 -36.50 24.80
CA SER A 175 69.64 -36.35 23.36
C SER A 175 68.86 -35.15 22.81
N ALA A 176 69.60 -34.25 22.15
CA ALA A 176 69.71 -34.29 20.70
C ALA A 176 69.91 -32.88 20.09
N PHE A 177 70.64 -32.87 18.98
CA PHE A 177 70.70 -31.80 17.98
C PHE A 177 71.46 -30.51 18.32
N LYS A 178 72.78 -30.70 18.29
CA LYS A 178 73.72 -29.91 17.49
C LYS A 178 73.06 -29.35 16.20
N ALA A 179 72.67 -28.08 16.19
CA ALA A 179 72.44 -27.31 14.97
C ALA A 179 72.77 -25.82 15.22
N LYS A 180 74.03 -25.50 14.98
CA LYS A 180 74.59 -24.15 14.92
C LYS A 180 74.00 -23.43 13.71
N GLY A 181 72.91 -22.67 13.91
CA GLY A 181 72.26 -21.86 12.88
C GLY A 181 72.86 -20.46 12.80
N SER A 182 73.55 -20.17 11.71
CA SER A 182 74.21 -18.92 11.35
C SER A 182 73.26 -17.71 11.28
N LYS A 183 73.66 -16.60 11.91
CA LYS A 183 73.06 -15.29 11.66
C LYS A 183 73.50 -14.78 10.29
N SER A 184 72.62 -14.82 9.29
CA SER A 184 72.81 -14.07 8.05
C SER A 184 71.84 -12.88 7.99
N SER A 185 72.45 -11.71 7.91
CA SER A 185 71.85 -10.39 7.75
C SER A 185 71.06 -10.28 6.44
N LYS A 186 69.75 -10.04 6.50
CA LYS A 186 68.97 -9.64 5.33
C LYS A 186 69.26 -8.17 4.95
N PRO A 187 69.45 -7.85 3.65
CA PRO A 187 69.71 -6.47 3.22
C PRO A 187 68.46 -5.59 3.34
N LYS A 188 68.63 -4.36 3.85
CA LYS A 188 67.59 -3.33 3.95
C LYS A 188 67.12 -2.90 2.55
N ARG A 189 65.81 -2.86 2.31
CA ARG A 189 65.20 -2.25 1.10
C ARG A 189 65.08 -0.74 1.27
N LYS A 190 65.29 0.00 0.18
CA LYS A 190 65.13 1.47 0.12
C LYS A 190 63.64 1.82 0.27
N SER A 191 63.31 2.72 1.19
CA SER A 191 61.99 3.34 1.33
C SER A 191 62.01 4.75 0.75
N VAL A 192 60.99 5.10 -0.03
CA VAL A 192 60.75 6.48 -0.49
C VAL A 192 59.77 7.15 0.47
N SER A 193 60.10 8.34 0.95
CA SER A 193 59.22 9.19 1.76
C SER A 193 58.74 10.37 0.91
N PHE A 194 57.44 10.65 0.96
CA PHE A 194 56.86 11.87 0.40
C PHE A 194 56.89 12.96 1.48
N ALA A 195 57.32 14.17 1.08
CA ALA A 195 57.39 15.36 1.90
C ALA A 195 55.99 15.93 2.22
#